data_AF-A0AA39MC34-F1
#
_entry.id   AF-A0AA39MC34-F1
#
_cell.length_a   1.000
_cell.length_b   1.000
_cell.length_c   1.000
_cell.angle_alpha   90.00
_cell.angle_beta   90.00
_cell.angle_gamma   90.00
#
_symmetry.space_group_name_H-M   'P 1'
#
loop_
_entity.id
_entity.type
_entity.pdbx_description
1 polymer ?
#
loop_
_entity_poly.entity_id
_entity_poly.type
_entity_poly.pdbx_seq_one_letter_code
_entity_poly.pdbx_strand_id
1 'polypeptide(L)'
;MVHLSLFLLSLFIFTSIAFECPTGWTPSSDKTKCFVVVQKEASFADAEVDCENRGGNLASVQSTKDNSLIRHGQDRLLWIGGQDAHSNGTWTWTDGADLKFTNWAAGEPSQFSDKNCVVMDAFTGLWEAVFCDEKFNLYVCEEVDPALNKCPKGAMCHNGYAYLFTPDQFDSWDSAAAYCRQTYKKGNLASIHDKVTDMVIRELVKNSCASNSFCEIMSLLGGRVDVQGDKSWSDGSPWDYPLTVLMDDGIAACMYIMYDDKGSAYDTSYNFSSDCSGRAICEVKI
;
A
#
# COMPACT_ATOMS: atom_id res chain seq x y z
N MET A 1 24.84 33.73 -57.30
CA MET A 1 25.64 33.16 -56.19
C MET A 1 24.65 32.61 -55.19
N VAL A 2 24.40 31.30 -55.23
CA VAL A 2 23.38 30.63 -54.41
C VAL A 2 24.03 30.26 -53.08
N HIS A 3 23.54 30.81 -51.96
CA HIS A 3 24.03 30.46 -50.63
C HIS A 3 23.30 29.19 -50.16
N LEU A 4 24.00 28.06 -50.18
CA LEU A 4 23.51 26.78 -49.70
C LEU A 4 23.77 26.70 -48.19
N SER A 5 22.77 26.99 -47.37
CA SER A 5 22.84 26.79 -45.92
C SER A 5 22.47 25.34 -45.61
N LEU A 6 23.47 24.50 -45.33
CA LEU A 6 23.27 23.16 -44.78
C LEU A 6 22.78 23.29 -43.33
N PHE A 7 21.50 23.00 -43.11
CA PHE A 7 20.99 22.69 -41.78
C PHE A 7 21.42 21.26 -41.44
N LEU A 8 22.42 21.12 -40.57
CA LEU A 8 22.70 19.87 -39.87
C LEU A 8 21.56 19.62 -38.90
N LEU A 9 20.58 18.80 -39.30
CA LEU A 9 19.63 18.19 -38.38
C LEU A 9 20.40 17.24 -37.47
N SER A 10 20.79 17.71 -36.28
CA SER A 10 21.22 16.82 -35.21
C SER A 10 20.02 15.98 -34.79
N LEU A 11 19.94 14.74 -35.29
CA LEU A 11 19.09 13.73 -34.67
C LEU A 11 19.67 13.49 -33.27
N PHE A 12 19.08 14.16 -32.28
CA PHE A 12 19.15 13.69 -30.91
C PHE A 12 18.42 12.35 -30.88
N ILE A 13 19.18 11.27 -31.02
CA ILE A 13 18.69 9.95 -30.66
C ILE A 13 18.45 10.05 -29.15
N PHE A 14 17.20 10.26 -28.75
CA PHE A 14 16.77 9.96 -27.39
C PHE A 14 16.97 8.46 -27.25
N THR A 15 18.15 8.04 -26.79
CA THR A 15 18.34 6.70 -26.27
C THR A 15 17.47 6.64 -25.03
N SER A 16 16.25 6.14 -25.20
CA SER A 16 15.42 5.68 -24.09
C SER A 16 16.30 4.75 -23.28
N ILE A 17 16.68 5.16 -22.08
CA ILE A 17 17.39 4.27 -21.17
C ILE A 17 16.40 3.14 -20.91
N ALA A 18 16.72 1.94 -21.38
CA ALA A 18 15.90 0.78 -21.07
C ALA A 18 16.01 0.56 -19.57
N PHE A 19 14.87 0.47 -18.88
CA PHE A 19 14.83 0.07 -17.48
C PHE A 19 15.53 -1.29 -17.34
N GLU A 20 16.65 -1.32 -16.62
CA GLU A 20 17.39 -2.54 -16.31
C GLU A 20 17.11 -2.93 -14.87
N CYS A 21 16.85 -4.22 -14.65
CA CYS A 21 16.56 -4.70 -13.31
C CYS A 21 17.76 -4.56 -12.37
N PRO A 22 17.53 -4.24 -11.10
CA PRO A 22 18.60 -4.26 -10.11
C PRO A 22 19.23 -5.65 -10.03
N THR A 23 20.47 -5.71 -9.56
CA THR A 23 21.18 -6.99 -9.39
C THR A 23 20.38 -7.93 -8.48
N GLY A 24 20.14 -9.16 -8.94
CA GLY A 24 19.36 -10.16 -8.20
C GLY A 24 17.86 -10.14 -8.49
N TRP A 25 17.37 -9.18 -9.29
CA TRP A 25 16.00 -9.14 -9.76
C TRP A 25 15.87 -9.75 -11.16
N THR A 26 14.72 -10.36 -11.43
CA THR A 26 14.40 -11.01 -12.70
C THR A 26 13.44 -10.12 -13.50
N PRO A 27 13.74 -9.74 -14.75
CA PRO A 27 12.83 -8.94 -15.55
C PRO A 27 11.53 -9.69 -15.87
N SER A 28 10.42 -8.94 -15.88
CA SER A 28 9.15 -9.44 -16.40
C SER A 28 9.26 -9.82 -17.88
N SER A 29 8.27 -10.57 -18.34
CA SER A 29 8.16 -11.04 -19.71
C SER A 29 8.20 -9.92 -20.76
N ASP A 30 7.62 -8.76 -20.44
CA ASP A 30 7.56 -7.54 -21.25
C ASP A 30 8.67 -6.52 -20.90
N LYS A 31 9.47 -6.80 -19.85
CA LYS A 31 10.56 -5.97 -19.34
C LYS A 31 10.14 -4.59 -18.84
N THR A 32 8.88 -4.42 -18.44
CA THR A 32 8.38 -3.18 -17.83
C THR A 32 8.58 -3.14 -16.32
N LYS A 33 8.84 -4.30 -15.71
CA LYS A 33 9.08 -4.46 -14.27
C LYS A 33 10.08 -5.56 -13.97
N CYS A 34 10.46 -5.64 -12.71
CA CYS A 34 11.43 -6.58 -12.18
C CYS A 34 10.83 -7.30 -10.99
N PHE A 35 11.11 -8.59 -10.83
CA PHE A 35 10.66 -9.41 -9.71
C PHE A 35 11.81 -9.87 -8.85
N VAL A 36 11.61 -9.96 -7.54
CA VAL A 36 12.50 -10.69 -6.63
C VAL A 36 11.67 -11.54 -5.68
N VAL A 37 12.10 -12.79 -5.52
CA VAL A 37 11.55 -13.67 -4.49
C VAL A 37 12.28 -13.39 -3.18
N VAL A 38 11.54 -13.03 -2.15
CA VAL A 38 12.07 -12.77 -0.81
C VAL A 38 11.76 -13.96 0.09
N GLN A 39 12.76 -14.40 0.86
CA GLN A 39 12.64 -15.48 1.83
C GLN A 39 12.65 -14.91 3.26
N LYS A 40 11.47 -14.59 3.76
CA LYS A 40 11.21 -14.04 5.09
C LYS A 40 9.76 -14.36 5.46
N GLU A 41 9.53 -14.76 6.71
CA GLU A 41 8.17 -14.96 7.22
C GLU A 41 7.45 -13.61 7.32
N ALA A 42 6.29 -13.50 6.67
CA ALA A 42 5.50 -12.28 6.62
C ALA A 42 4.01 -12.57 6.48
N SER A 43 3.17 -11.72 7.10
CA SER A 43 1.77 -11.59 6.69
C SER A 43 1.69 -10.90 5.32
N PHE A 44 0.51 -10.86 4.69
CA PHE A 44 0.33 -10.16 3.41
C PHE A 44 0.73 -8.68 3.53
N ALA A 45 0.29 -8.02 4.61
CA ALA A 45 0.62 -6.64 4.89
C ALA A 45 2.14 -6.44 5.05
N ASP A 46 2.78 -7.24 5.92
CA ASP A 46 4.22 -7.13 6.16
C ASP A 46 5.04 -7.37 4.88
N ALA A 47 4.54 -8.24 3.99
CA ALA A 47 5.16 -8.55 2.71
C ALA A 47 5.02 -7.38 1.71
N GLU A 48 3.82 -6.81 1.59
CA GLU A 48 3.56 -5.60 0.79
C GLU A 48 4.49 -4.45 1.22
N VAL A 49 4.56 -4.20 2.52
CA VAL A 49 5.43 -3.16 3.09
C VAL A 49 6.90 -3.40 2.79
N ASP A 50 7.37 -4.65 2.89
CA ASP A 50 8.74 -4.98 2.53
C ASP A 50 9.01 -4.72 1.04
N CYS A 51 8.01 -4.94 0.18
CA CYS A 51 8.10 -4.65 -1.25
C CYS A 51 8.05 -3.15 -1.58
N GLU A 52 7.23 -2.37 -0.87
CA GLU A 52 7.22 -0.90 -0.94
C GLU A 52 8.57 -0.30 -0.53
N ASN A 53 9.15 -0.82 0.54
CA ASN A 53 10.50 -0.44 0.99
C ASN A 53 11.60 -0.80 -0.02
N ARG A 54 11.33 -1.75 -0.93
CA ARG A 54 12.20 -2.11 -2.05
C ARG A 54 11.93 -1.31 -3.33
N GLY A 55 10.94 -0.42 -3.31
CA GLY A 55 10.63 0.46 -4.45
C GLY A 55 9.49 -0.02 -5.33
N GLY A 56 8.63 -0.94 -4.88
CA GLY A 56 7.42 -1.32 -5.62
C GLY A 56 6.34 -1.93 -4.74
N ASN A 57 5.79 -3.08 -5.12
CA ASN A 57 4.62 -3.69 -4.45
C ASN A 57 4.80 -5.21 -4.41
N LEU A 58 3.91 -5.96 -3.75
CA LEU A 58 3.80 -7.38 -4.07
C LEU A 58 3.51 -7.57 -5.56
N ALA A 59 4.05 -8.63 -6.14
CA ALA A 59 4.05 -8.83 -7.57
C ALA A 59 2.63 -8.96 -8.15
N SER A 60 2.33 -8.16 -9.18
CA SER A 60 1.20 -8.36 -10.06
C SER A 60 1.58 -9.29 -11.20
N VAL A 61 0.82 -10.37 -11.40
CA VAL A 61 1.15 -11.37 -12.42
C VAL A 61 0.32 -11.10 -13.67
N GLN A 62 1.00 -10.66 -14.75
CA GLN A 62 0.33 -10.15 -15.95
C GLN A 62 0.29 -11.16 -17.11
N SER A 63 0.98 -12.30 -16.98
CA SER A 63 1.00 -13.33 -18.01
C SER A 63 1.41 -14.71 -17.47
N THR A 64 1.14 -15.77 -18.23
CA THR A 64 1.64 -17.12 -17.95
C THR A 64 3.17 -17.17 -17.87
N LYS A 65 3.87 -16.30 -18.61
CA LYS A 65 5.33 -16.23 -18.59
C LYS A 65 5.82 -15.60 -17.29
N ASP A 66 5.21 -14.52 -16.83
CA ASP A 66 5.52 -13.93 -15.51
C ASP A 66 5.23 -14.92 -14.39
N ASN A 67 4.08 -15.60 -14.44
CA ASN A 67 3.71 -16.64 -13.48
C ASN A 67 4.77 -17.75 -13.38
N SER A 68 5.34 -18.13 -14.52
CA SER A 68 6.38 -19.14 -14.58
C SER A 68 7.74 -18.65 -14.06
N LEU A 69 8.05 -17.37 -14.24
CA LEU A 69 9.30 -16.74 -13.80
C LEU A 69 9.41 -16.65 -12.27
N ILE A 70 8.29 -16.40 -11.59
CA ILE A 70 8.28 -16.14 -10.14
C ILE A 70 8.06 -17.39 -9.27
N ARG A 71 7.90 -18.56 -9.89
CA ARG A 71 7.86 -19.86 -9.20
C ARG A 71 9.18 -20.13 -8.47
N HIS A 72 9.12 -20.71 -7.26
CA HIS A 72 10.30 -20.82 -6.39
C HIS A 72 10.40 -22.11 -5.55
N GLY A 73 10.93 -23.18 -6.15
CA GLY A 73 11.19 -24.46 -5.47
C GLY A 73 9.93 -25.27 -5.17
N GLN A 74 10.08 -26.41 -4.49
CA GLN A 74 8.95 -27.31 -4.15
C GLN A 74 8.34 -26.97 -2.78
N ASP A 75 7.05 -27.25 -2.63
CA ASP A 75 6.26 -27.27 -1.39
C ASP A 75 6.26 -25.96 -0.57
N ARG A 76 6.20 -24.81 -1.25
CA ARG A 76 6.08 -23.51 -0.58
C ARG A 76 4.98 -22.66 -1.22
N LEU A 77 4.28 -21.89 -0.39
CA LEU A 77 3.36 -20.85 -0.81
C LEU A 77 4.09 -19.51 -0.75
N LEU A 78 3.83 -18.64 -1.72
CA LEU A 78 4.42 -17.30 -1.81
C LEU A 78 3.33 -16.25 -1.99
N TRP A 79 3.38 -15.17 -1.20
CA TRP A 79 2.49 -14.04 -1.43
C TRP A 79 2.76 -13.40 -2.80
N ILE A 80 1.67 -13.04 -3.48
CA ILE A 80 1.63 -12.15 -4.65
C ILE A 80 0.60 -11.06 -4.38
N GLY A 81 0.60 -9.96 -5.13
CA GLY A 81 -0.16 -8.75 -4.78
C GLY A 81 -1.66 -8.82 -5.01
N GLY A 82 -2.24 -10.01 -5.16
CA GLY A 82 -3.66 -10.18 -5.45
C GLY A 82 -4.49 -10.03 -4.18
N GLN A 83 -5.61 -9.31 -4.27
CA GLN A 83 -6.50 -9.06 -3.14
C GLN A 83 -7.97 -8.83 -3.53
N ASP A 84 -8.89 -9.17 -2.64
CA ASP A 84 -10.29 -8.71 -2.65
C ASP A 84 -10.47 -7.66 -1.54
N ALA A 85 -10.06 -6.43 -1.84
CA ALA A 85 -9.89 -5.36 -0.86
C ALA A 85 -11.16 -5.04 -0.06
N HIS A 86 -12.32 -5.20 -0.70
CA HIS A 86 -13.63 -4.86 -0.15
C HIS A 86 -14.47 -6.10 0.22
N SER A 87 -13.89 -7.30 0.21
CA SER A 87 -14.59 -8.57 0.51
C SER A 87 -15.87 -8.75 -0.29
N ASN A 88 -15.88 -8.35 -1.56
CA ASN A 88 -17.09 -8.32 -2.39
C ASN A 88 -17.00 -9.23 -3.64
N GLY A 89 -15.93 -10.04 -3.72
CA GLY A 89 -15.61 -10.91 -4.84
C GLY A 89 -14.83 -10.23 -5.97
N THR A 90 -14.45 -8.95 -5.82
CA THR A 90 -13.71 -8.20 -6.86
C THR A 90 -12.22 -8.22 -6.56
N TRP A 91 -11.49 -9.00 -7.34
CA TRP A 91 -10.04 -9.14 -7.19
C TRP A 91 -9.28 -8.04 -7.95
N THR A 92 -8.25 -7.49 -7.30
CA THR A 92 -7.39 -6.41 -7.79
C THR A 92 -5.93 -6.69 -7.42
N TRP A 93 -5.00 -5.98 -8.05
CA TRP A 93 -3.59 -5.98 -7.66
C TRP A 93 -3.27 -4.78 -6.75
N THR A 94 -2.40 -4.96 -5.76
CA THR A 94 -1.97 -3.90 -4.82
C THR A 94 -1.27 -2.74 -5.52
N ASP A 95 -0.56 -3.00 -6.62
CA ASP A 95 0.07 -2.00 -7.49
C ASP A 95 -0.92 -1.17 -8.33
N GLY A 96 -2.22 -1.50 -8.28
CA GLY A 96 -3.28 -0.86 -9.06
C GLY A 96 -3.32 -1.27 -10.53
N ALA A 97 -2.56 -2.29 -10.95
CA ALA A 97 -2.62 -2.81 -12.31
C ALA A 97 -3.96 -3.53 -12.56
N ASP A 98 -4.40 -3.51 -13.82
CA ASP A 98 -5.59 -4.26 -14.22
C ASP A 98 -5.37 -5.78 -14.03
N LEU A 99 -6.35 -6.48 -13.47
CA LEU A 99 -6.35 -7.95 -13.38
C LEU A 99 -6.69 -8.59 -14.74
N LYS A 100 -5.70 -8.67 -15.64
CA LYS A 100 -5.85 -9.21 -17.01
C LYS A 100 -5.53 -10.70 -17.15
N PHE A 101 -4.84 -11.25 -16.15
CA PHE A 101 -4.43 -12.65 -16.10
C PHE A 101 -4.77 -13.23 -14.74
N THR A 102 -5.24 -14.47 -14.72
CA THR A 102 -5.46 -15.24 -13.50
C THR A 102 -4.96 -16.67 -13.68
N ASN A 103 -4.49 -17.28 -12.60
CA ASN A 103 -4.06 -18.68 -12.59
C ASN A 103 -4.58 -19.43 -11.35
N TRP A 104 -5.84 -19.19 -11.00
CA TRP A 104 -6.50 -19.82 -9.85
C TRP A 104 -6.45 -21.35 -9.90
N ALA A 105 -6.22 -21.95 -8.74
CA ALA A 105 -6.41 -23.38 -8.53
C ALA A 105 -7.87 -23.77 -8.74
N ALA A 106 -8.12 -25.06 -9.00
CA ALA A 106 -9.47 -25.56 -9.17
C ALA A 106 -10.29 -25.34 -7.89
N GLY A 107 -11.37 -24.56 -7.99
CA GLY A 107 -12.24 -24.22 -6.85
C GLY A 107 -11.94 -22.87 -6.20
N GLU A 108 -10.89 -22.17 -6.64
CA GLU A 108 -10.53 -20.84 -6.17
C GLU A 108 -10.90 -19.73 -7.19
N PRO A 109 -11.13 -18.49 -6.74
CA PRO A 109 -11.29 -18.10 -5.34
C PRO A 109 -12.60 -18.64 -4.75
N SER A 110 -12.56 -19.13 -3.52
CA SER A 110 -13.76 -19.63 -2.83
C SER A 110 -14.76 -18.48 -2.56
N GLN A 111 -16.03 -18.62 -2.99
CA GLN A 111 -17.04 -17.54 -2.95
C GLN A 111 -17.54 -17.16 -1.56
N PHE A 112 -17.22 -17.94 -0.51
CA PHE A 112 -17.83 -17.81 0.82
C PHE A 112 -16.81 -17.73 1.95
N SER A 113 -15.59 -17.30 1.66
CA SER A 113 -14.53 -17.21 2.65
C SER A 113 -14.04 -15.77 2.80
N ASP A 114 -13.73 -15.35 4.03
CA ASP A 114 -13.04 -14.09 4.33
C ASP A 114 -11.54 -14.10 3.95
N LYS A 115 -11.22 -14.90 2.92
CA LYS A 115 -9.89 -15.10 2.35
C LYS A 115 -9.71 -14.09 1.23
N ASN A 116 -9.12 -12.95 1.57
CA ASN A 116 -9.06 -11.79 0.68
C ASN A 116 -7.67 -11.51 0.12
N CYS A 117 -6.70 -12.41 0.33
CA CYS A 117 -5.31 -12.24 -0.12
C CYS A 117 -4.85 -13.47 -0.89
N VAL A 118 -3.94 -13.30 -1.84
CA VAL A 118 -3.54 -14.37 -2.77
C VAL A 118 -2.13 -14.86 -2.49
N VAL A 119 -2.01 -16.18 -2.36
CA VAL A 119 -0.74 -16.88 -2.49
C VAL A 119 -0.69 -17.68 -3.79
N MET A 120 0.52 -17.89 -4.27
CA MET A 120 0.84 -18.83 -5.34
C MET A 120 1.53 -20.05 -4.75
N ASP A 121 1.15 -21.24 -5.21
CA ASP A 121 1.95 -22.45 -5.04
C ASP A 121 3.23 -22.34 -5.88
N ALA A 122 4.39 -22.33 -5.21
CA ALA A 122 5.69 -22.13 -5.83
C ALA A 122 6.05 -23.22 -6.86
N PHE A 123 5.46 -24.40 -6.72
CA PHE A 123 5.70 -25.53 -7.60
C PHE A 123 4.75 -25.54 -8.79
N THR A 124 3.44 -25.43 -8.59
CA THR A 124 2.45 -25.50 -9.68
C THR A 124 2.23 -24.16 -10.36
N GLY A 125 2.48 -23.06 -9.66
CA GLY A 125 2.17 -21.71 -10.07
C GLY A 125 0.69 -21.35 -9.92
N LEU A 126 -0.16 -22.25 -9.40
CA LEU A 126 -1.58 -22.02 -9.19
C LEU A 126 -1.82 -21.10 -7.99
N TRP A 127 -2.88 -20.31 -8.04
CA TRP A 127 -3.21 -19.34 -7.00
C TRP A 127 -4.34 -19.83 -6.11
N GLU A 128 -4.30 -19.47 -4.84
CA GLU A 128 -5.38 -19.71 -3.90
C GLU A 128 -5.62 -18.49 -3.03
N ALA A 129 -6.88 -18.31 -2.62
CA ALA A 129 -7.23 -17.29 -1.64
C ALA A 129 -6.96 -17.81 -0.23
N VAL A 130 -6.32 -16.99 0.60
CA VAL A 130 -6.00 -17.28 2.00
C VAL A 130 -6.33 -16.09 2.90
N PHE A 131 -6.33 -16.30 4.22
CA PHE A 131 -6.52 -15.20 5.15
C PHE A 131 -5.26 -14.33 5.16
N CYS A 132 -5.44 -13.02 5.06
CA CYS A 132 -4.34 -12.05 4.92
C CYS A 132 -3.38 -12.01 6.13
N ASP A 133 -3.83 -12.47 7.29
CA ASP A 133 -3.08 -12.56 8.54
C ASP A 133 -2.29 -13.87 8.70
N GLU A 134 -2.49 -14.85 7.80
CA GLU A 134 -1.60 -16.01 7.71
C GLU A 134 -0.16 -15.56 7.44
N LYS A 135 0.80 -16.39 7.85
CA LYS A 135 2.21 -16.10 7.67
C LYS A 135 2.85 -17.13 6.75
N PHE A 136 3.46 -16.64 5.67
CA PHE A 136 4.22 -17.47 4.74
C PHE A 136 5.67 -17.03 4.69
N ASN A 137 6.56 -17.98 4.38
CA ASN A 137 8.01 -17.79 4.38
C ASN A 137 8.57 -17.24 3.06
N LEU A 138 7.70 -16.99 2.07
CA LEU A 138 8.06 -16.46 0.77
C LEU A 138 7.04 -15.41 0.35
N TYR A 139 7.52 -14.43 -0.41
CA TYR A 139 6.71 -13.48 -1.14
C TYR A 139 7.50 -12.93 -2.31
N VAL A 140 6.81 -12.37 -3.30
CA VAL A 140 7.45 -11.81 -4.48
C VAL A 140 7.18 -10.33 -4.52
N CYS A 141 8.25 -9.55 -4.50
CA CYS A 141 8.17 -8.13 -4.76
C CYS A 141 8.34 -7.87 -6.25
N GLU A 142 7.63 -6.87 -6.74
CA GLU A 142 7.93 -6.23 -8.01
C GLU A 142 8.47 -4.82 -7.79
N GLU A 143 9.29 -4.37 -8.74
CA GLU A 143 9.71 -2.98 -8.89
C GLU A 143 9.46 -2.59 -10.35
N VAL A 144 8.86 -1.43 -10.56
CA VAL A 144 8.68 -0.82 -11.88
C VAL A 144 9.79 0.19 -12.13
N ASP A 145 9.98 0.60 -13.39
CA ASP A 145 10.86 1.73 -13.72
C ASP A 145 10.61 2.89 -12.73
N PRO A 146 11.63 3.43 -12.03
CA PRO A 146 11.46 4.58 -11.15
C PRO A 146 10.79 5.79 -11.83
N ALA A 147 10.91 5.92 -13.15
CA ALA A 147 10.19 6.94 -13.93
C ALA A 147 8.67 6.67 -14.02
N LEU A 148 8.25 5.43 -13.80
CA LEU A 148 6.86 4.96 -13.76
C LEU A 148 6.37 4.72 -12.32
N ASN A 149 7.27 4.56 -11.33
CA ASN A 149 6.88 4.43 -9.93
C ASN A 149 6.32 5.76 -9.42
N LYS A 150 5.03 5.77 -9.14
CA LYS A 150 4.33 6.95 -8.63
C LYS A 150 4.32 7.03 -7.11
N CYS A 151 4.76 5.97 -6.42
CA CYS A 151 4.83 5.94 -4.96
C CYS A 151 6.04 6.73 -4.45
N PRO A 152 5.86 7.84 -3.72
CA PRO A 152 6.97 8.61 -3.19
C PRO A 152 7.79 7.79 -2.20
N LYS A 153 9.12 7.97 -2.21
CA LYS A 153 10.00 7.32 -1.23
C LYS A 153 9.61 7.68 0.20
N GLY A 154 9.46 6.66 1.06
CA GLY A 154 9.05 6.84 2.46
C GLY A 154 7.55 7.03 2.67
N ALA A 155 6.76 6.95 1.59
CA ALA A 155 5.32 6.71 1.66
C ALA A 155 5.06 5.20 1.57
N MET A 156 3.87 4.81 2.02
CA MET A 156 3.25 3.55 1.64
C MET A 156 2.11 3.86 0.66
N CYS A 157 1.85 3.02 -0.32
CA CYS A 157 0.92 3.33 -1.40
C CYS A 157 -0.11 2.25 -1.63
N HIS A 158 -1.35 2.67 -1.80
CA HIS A 158 -2.43 1.74 -2.10
C HIS A 158 -3.50 2.41 -2.96
N ASN A 159 -4.05 1.68 -3.95
CA ASN A 159 -5.18 2.13 -4.77
C ASN A 159 -5.00 3.53 -5.40
N GLY A 160 -3.77 3.87 -5.82
CA GLY A 160 -3.46 5.17 -6.42
C GLY A 160 -3.36 6.33 -5.43
N TYR A 161 -3.18 6.03 -4.15
CA TYR A 161 -2.87 6.99 -3.09
C TYR A 161 -1.52 6.67 -2.46
N ALA A 162 -0.81 7.71 -2.03
CA ALA A 162 0.36 7.64 -1.17
C ALA A 162 0.00 8.12 0.23
N TYR A 163 0.32 7.32 1.24
CA TYR A 163 0.13 7.58 2.65
C TYR A 163 1.46 7.96 3.29
N LEU A 164 1.48 9.13 3.92
CA LEU A 164 2.70 9.78 4.39
C LEU A 164 2.56 10.13 5.86
N PHE A 165 3.52 9.66 6.65
CA PHE A 165 3.63 10.04 8.05
C PHE A 165 4.26 11.43 8.17
N THR A 166 3.54 12.36 8.80
CA THR A 166 4.03 13.74 8.95
C THR A 166 5.19 13.82 9.93
N PRO A 167 6.25 14.62 9.66
CA PRO A 167 7.36 14.80 10.59
C PRO A 167 6.97 15.61 11.84
N ASP A 168 6.00 16.52 11.70
CA ASP A 168 5.60 17.48 12.71
C ASP A 168 4.44 16.96 13.60
N GLN A 169 4.33 17.53 14.80
CA GLN A 169 3.14 17.40 15.64
C GLN A 169 2.22 18.61 15.44
N PHE A 170 0.92 18.36 15.50
CA PHE A 170 -0.13 19.35 15.32
C PHE A 170 -0.91 19.54 16.61
N ASP A 171 -1.32 20.77 16.89
CA ASP A 171 -2.12 21.12 18.06
C ASP A 171 -3.62 20.85 17.87
N SER A 172 -4.03 20.60 16.63
CA SER A 172 -5.42 20.47 16.24
C SER A 172 -5.55 19.71 14.92
N TRP A 173 -6.65 18.99 14.76
CA TRP A 173 -6.98 18.29 13.52
C TRP A 173 -7.09 19.23 12.33
N ASP A 174 -7.62 20.45 12.52
CA ASP A 174 -7.75 21.41 11.42
C ASP A 174 -6.38 21.91 10.92
N SER A 175 -5.40 22.07 11.82
CA SER A 175 -4.03 22.41 11.41
C SER A 175 -3.35 21.25 10.67
N ALA A 176 -3.55 20.01 11.12
CA ALA A 176 -3.07 18.81 10.44
C ALA A 176 -3.70 18.65 9.05
N ALA A 177 -5.02 18.84 8.94
CA ALA A 177 -5.74 18.80 7.67
C ALA A 177 -5.29 19.91 6.72
N ALA A 178 -5.06 21.12 7.24
CA ALA A 178 -4.50 22.22 6.47
C ALA A 178 -3.10 21.90 5.97
N TYR A 179 -2.24 21.31 6.81
CA TYR A 179 -0.90 20.87 6.43
C TYR A 179 -0.93 19.89 5.24
N CYS A 180 -1.74 18.83 5.30
CA CYS A 180 -1.82 17.85 4.21
C CYS A 180 -2.29 18.50 2.90
N ARG A 181 -3.31 19.38 2.95
CA ARG A 181 -3.85 20.07 1.77
C ARG A 181 -2.89 21.11 1.16
N GLN A 182 -2.08 21.75 2.00
CA GLN A 182 -1.16 22.81 1.56
C GLN A 182 0.20 22.25 1.10
N THR A 183 0.68 21.20 1.78
CA THR A 183 1.97 20.56 1.47
C THR A 183 1.88 19.69 0.24
N TYR A 184 0.78 18.94 0.10
CA TYR A 184 0.61 17.98 -0.99
C TYR A 184 -0.54 18.39 -1.91
N LYS A 185 -0.26 18.45 -3.21
CA LYS A 185 -1.28 18.73 -4.22
C LYS A 185 -2.31 17.60 -4.23
N LYS A 186 -3.59 17.91 -3.94
CA LYS A 186 -4.67 16.93 -3.71
C LYS A 186 -4.45 16.06 -2.46
N GLY A 187 -3.74 16.57 -1.46
CA GLY A 187 -3.58 15.89 -0.18
C GLY A 187 -4.75 16.15 0.77
N ASN A 188 -5.05 15.17 1.62
CA ASN A 188 -5.97 15.28 2.76
C ASN A 188 -5.40 14.49 3.95
N LEU A 189 -6.06 14.53 5.10
CA LEU A 189 -5.82 13.51 6.12
C LEU A 189 -6.41 12.19 5.64
N ALA A 190 -5.70 11.09 5.90
CA ALA A 190 -6.01 9.79 5.34
C ALA A 190 -7.41 9.27 5.70
N SER A 191 -8.12 8.78 4.69
CA SER A 191 -9.35 7.99 4.79
C SER A 191 -9.05 6.49 4.63
N ILE A 192 -9.99 5.64 5.06
CA ILE A 192 -9.84 4.17 5.01
C ILE A 192 -11.08 3.56 4.37
N HIS A 193 -10.87 2.85 3.26
CA HIS A 193 -11.95 2.30 2.42
C HIS A 193 -11.87 0.78 2.20
N ASP A 194 -10.78 0.17 2.64
CA ASP A 194 -10.51 -1.24 2.43
C ASP A 194 -9.53 -1.79 3.46
N LYS A 195 -9.45 -3.12 3.53
CA LYS A 195 -8.63 -3.83 4.51
C LYS A 195 -7.13 -3.55 4.35
N VAL A 196 -6.68 -3.25 3.14
CA VAL A 196 -5.26 -3.08 2.86
C VAL A 196 -4.83 -1.65 3.13
N THR A 197 -5.67 -0.64 2.86
CA THR A 197 -5.48 0.72 3.36
C THR A 197 -5.40 0.73 4.89
N ASP A 198 -6.25 -0.01 5.59
CA ASP A 198 -6.17 -0.20 7.04
C ASP A 198 -4.80 -0.78 7.45
N MET A 199 -4.38 -1.87 6.82
CA MET A 199 -3.07 -2.50 7.08
C MET A 199 -1.90 -1.54 6.80
N VAL A 200 -1.94 -0.82 5.68
CA VAL A 200 -0.94 0.18 5.27
C VAL A 200 -0.81 1.26 6.33
N ILE A 201 -1.92 1.82 6.81
CA ILE A 201 -1.91 2.84 7.85
C ILE A 201 -1.33 2.30 9.17
N ARG A 202 -1.73 1.10 9.59
CA ARG A 202 -1.20 0.46 10.81
C ARG A 202 0.30 0.26 10.73
N GLU A 203 0.79 -0.20 9.59
CA GLU A 203 2.20 -0.49 9.39
C GLU A 203 3.04 0.77 9.19
N LEU A 204 2.48 1.81 8.57
CA LEU A 204 3.12 3.13 8.47
C LEU A 204 3.40 3.71 9.86
N VAL A 205 2.42 3.61 10.76
CA VAL A 205 2.57 4.10 12.14
C VAL A 205 3.62 3.28 12.89
N LYS A 206 3.59 1.94 12.79
CA LYS A 206 4.61 1.06 13.38
C LYS A 206 6.02 1.41 12.91
N ASN A 207 6.20 1.59 11.60
CA ASN A 207 7.51 1.91 11.01
C ASN A 207 8.02 3.29 11.41
N SER A 208 7.13 4.21 11.77
CA SER A 208 7.52 5.54 12.27
C SER A 208 8.25 5.50 13.64
N CYS A 209 8.22 4.35 14.34
CA CYS A 209 8.78 4.16 15.68
C CYS A 209 10.20 3.54 15.73
N ALA A 210 10.99 3.62 14.66
CA ALA A 210 12.26 2.91 14.54
C ALA A 210 13.47 3.49 15.35
N SER A 211 13.32 3.76 16.66
CA SER A 211 14.47 4.09 17.54
C SER A 211 14.32 3.55 18.97
N ASN A 212 15.43 3.18 19.61
CA ASN A 212 15.57 2.48 20.91
C ASN A 212 15.04 3.24 22.16
N SER A 213 13.89 3.90 22.07
CA SER A 213 13.20 4.57 23.17
C SER A 213 11.70 4.32 23.07
N PHE A 214 11.00 4.33 24.21
CA PHE A 214 9.55 4.19 24.30
C PHE A 214 8.83 5.01 23.23
N CYS A 215 8.11 4.33 22.34
CA CYS A 215 7.36 4.94 21.26
C CYS A 215 5.85 4.82 21.52
N GLU A 216 5.26 5.94 21.90
CA GLU A 216 3.81 6.11 21.96
C GLU A 216 3.46 7.26 21.01
N ILE A 217 2.73 6.95 19.94
CA ILE A 217 2.36 7.96 18.94
C ILE A 217 0.85 7.92 18.69
N MET A 218 0.22 9.06 18.94
CA MET A 218 -1.11 9.40 18.46
C MET A 218 -1.02 10.02 17.07
N SER A 219 -1.65 9.37 16.09
CA SER A 219 -1.64 9.80 14.69
C SER A 219 -3.05 10.10 14.21
N LEU A 220 -3.32 11.38 13.93
CA LEU A 220 -4.57 11.89 13.40
C LEU A 220 -4.84 11.36 12.00
N LEU A 221 -6.08 10.96 11.78
CA LEU A 221 -6.66 10.52 10.50
C LEU A 221 -7.76 11.49 10.06
N GLY A 222 -8.28 11.30 8.85
CA GLY A 222 -9.29 12.18 8.29
C GLY A 222 -10.68 12.02 8.91
N GLY A 223 -10.89 11.05 9.79
CA GLY A 223 -12.19 10.77 10.37
C GLY A 223 -12.58 11.82 11.41
N ARG A 224 -13.84 12.27 11.38
CA ARG A 224 -14.47 13.03 12.46
C ARG A 224 -15.85 12.45 12.76
N VAL A 225 -16.26 12.58 14.01
CA VAL A 225 -17.64 12.34 14.45
C VAL A 225 -18.20 13.64 15.02
N ASP A 226 -19.43 13.99 14.67
CA ASP A 226 -20.10 15.16 15.22
C ASP A 226 -20.90 14.83 16.50
N VAL A 227 -21.59 15.84 17.05
CA VAL A 227 -22.37 15.66 18.29
C VAL A 227 -23.65 14.84 18.08
N GLN A 228 -24.05 14.59 16.83
CA GLN A 228 -25.15 13.69 16.47
C GLN A 228 -24.66 12.25 16.29
N GLY A 229 -23.34 12.03 16.25
CA GLY A 229 -22.73 10.73 15.98
C GLY A 229 -22.49 10.46 14.50
N ASP A 230 -22.72 11.45 13.62
CA ASP A 230 -22.50 11.31 12.19
C ASP A 230 -20.99 11.35 11.90
N LYS A 231 -20.53 10.33 11.17
CA LYS A 231 -19.11 10.15 10.82
C LYS A 231 -18.83 10.67 9.41
N SER A 232 -17.68 11.31 9.24
CA SER A 232 -17.24 11.84 7.95
C SER A 232 -15.72 11.79 7.79
N TRP A 233 -15.25 11.71 6.55
CA TRP A 233 -13.85 11.82 6.20
C TRP A 233 -13.49 13.24 5.72
N SER A 234 -12.23 13.64 5.95
CA SER A 234 -11.71 14.98 5.64
C SER A 234 -11.63 15.32 4.15
N ASP A 235 -11.63 14.28 3.32
CA ASP A 235 -11.59 14.29 1.85
C ASP A 235 -13.01 14.27 1.24
N GLY A 236 -14.05 14.04 2.04
CA GLY A 236 -15.45 13.93 1.63
C GLY A 236 -15.84 12.56 1.04
N SER A 237 -14.97 11.55 1.16
CA SER A 237 -15.28 10.17 0.74
C SER A 237 -16.33 9.51 1.66
N PRO A 238 -17.03 8.46 1.18
CA PRO A 238 -18.03 7.77 2.01
C PRO A 238 -17.39 6.99 3.17
N TRP A 239 -18.13 6.86 4.27
CA TRP A 239 -17.77 5.96 5.37
C TRP A 239 -18.24 4.53 5.05
N ASP A 240 -17.47 3.80 4.25
CA ASP A 240 -17.86 2.53 3.63
C ASP A 240 -17.06 1.30 4.10
N TYR A 241 -16.05 1.50 4.95
CA TYR A 241 -15.26 0.41 5.54
C TYR A 241 -15.59 0.20 7.03
N PRO A 242 -15.89 -1.05 7.47
CA PRO A 242 -16.34 -1.35 8.83
C PRO A 242 -15.18 -1.35 9.84
N LEU A 243 -14.70 -0.16 10.18
CA LEU A 243 -13.68 0.02 11.21
C LEU A 243 -14.23 -0.25 12.62
N THR A 244 -13.48 -1.04 13.39
CA THR A 244 -13.68 -1.13 14.84
C THR A 244 -13.05 0.11 15.47
N VAL A 245 -13.89 1.05 15.91
CA VAL A 245 -13.46 2.31 16.52
C VAL A 245 -13.98 2.39 17.95
N LEU A 246 -13.11 2.62 18.91
CA LEU A 246 -13.49 2.85 20.29
C LEU A 246 -13.85 4.34 20.46
N MET A 247 -14.95 4.62 21.17
CA MET A 247 -15.37 5.99 21.48
C MET A 247 -15.05 6.30 22.93
N ASP A 248 -14.35 7.40 23.17
CA ASP A 248 -14.24 7.99 24.49
C ASP A 248 -15.44 8.93 24.67
N ASP A 249 -16.44 8.49 25.44
CA ASP A 249 -17.64 9.20 25.87
C ASP A 249 -18.08 10.47 25.08
N GLY A 250 -18.85 10.29 24.01
CA GLY A 250 -20.00 11.15 23.65
C GLY A 250 -19.80 12.63 23.28
N ILE A 251 -18.67 13.01 22.66
CA ILE A 251 -18.45 14.39 22.15
C ILE A 251 -18.01 14.33 20.68
N ALA A 252 -18.27 15.40 19.91
CA ALA A 252 -17.65 15.58 18.61
C ALA A 252 -16.12 15.43 18.73
N ALA A 253 -15.55 14.52 17.96
CA ALA A 253 -14.21 14.01 18.21
C ALA A 253 -13.47 13.71 16.90
N CYS A 254 -12.16 13.71 16.98
CA CYS A 254 -11.27 13.44 15.85
C CYS A 254 -10.78 11.99 15.91
N MET A 255 -10.71 11.34 14.74
CA MET A 255 -10.22 9.99 14.63
C MET A 255 -8.69 9.98 14.68
N TYR A 256 -8.14 9.04 15.42
CA TYR A 256 -6.71 8.78 15.47
C TYR A 256 -6.44 7.28 15.58
N ILE A 257 -5.21 6.91 15.24
CA ILE A 257 -4.63 5.59 15.52
C ILE A 257 -3.52 5.74 16.55
N MET A 258 -3.54 4.87 17.55
CA MET A 258 -2.49 4.76 18.57
C MET A 258 -1.55 3.63 18.21
N TYR A 259 -0.26 3.86 18.38
CA TYR A 259 0.72 2.78 18.41
C TYR A 259 1.52 2.84 19.71
N ASP A 260 1.69 1.68 20.33
CA ASP A 260 2.41 1.49 21.60
C ASP A 260 3.28 0.23 21.50
N ASP A 261 4.60 0.43 21.54
CA ASP A 261 5.62 -0.62 21.41
C ASP A 261 5.63 -1.64 22.57
N LYS A 262 4.89 -1.39 23.66
CA LYS A 262 4.75 -2.30 24.81
C LYS A 262 3.68 -3.37 24.64
N GLY A 263 2.99 -3.41 23.50
CA GLY A 263 1.99 -4.44 23.19
C GLY A 263 0.76 -4.37 24.09
N SER A 264 0.29 -3.14 24.41
CA SER A 264 -0.99 -2.97 25.08
C SER A 264 -2.15 -3.43 24.17
N ALA A 265 -3.32 -3.71 24.75
CA ALA A 265 -4.51 -4.13 24.01
C ALA A 265 -5.05 -3.06 23.01
N TYR A 266 -4.41 -1.88 22.98
CA TYR A 266 -4.73 -0.74 22.13
C TYR A 266 -3.75 -0.56 20.96
N ASP A 267 -2.77 -1.46 20.81
CA ASP A 267 -1.78 -1.41 19.75
C ASP A 267 -2.48 -1.39 18.37
N THR A 268 -2.32 -0.28 17.64
CA THR A 268 -2.98 0.06 16.38
C THR A 268 -4.52 0.21 16.46
N SER A 269 -5.11 0.44 17.62
CA SER A 269 -6.56 0.68 17.73
C SER A 269 -6.95 2.05 17.17
N TYR A 270 -8.09 2.10 16.47
CA TYR A 270 -8.72 3.35 16.06
C TYR A 270 -9.61 3.87 17.17
N ASN A 271 -9.49 5.16 17.43
CA ASN A 271 -10.19 5.81 18.53
C ASN A 271 -10.72 7.17 18.07
N PHE A 272 -11.77 7.63 18.74
CA PHE A 272 -12.21 9.03 18.69
C PHE A 272 -11.82 9.71 20.00
N SER A 273 -11.16 10.87 19.90
CA SER A 273 -10.80 11.71 21.06
C SER A 273 -11.25 13.15 20.85
N SER A 274 -11.64 13.79 21.95
CA SER A 274 -11.83 15.24 22.00
C SER A 274 -10.49 16.00 21.99
N ASP A 275 -9.40 15.32 22.38
CA ASP A 275 -8.03 15.78 22.14
C ASP A 275 -7.66 15.48 20.68
N CYS A 276 -7.75 16.52 19.86
CA CYS A 276 -7.46 16.48 18.43
C CYS A 276 -6.01 16.89 18.12
N SER A 277 -5.06 16.66 19.02
CA SER A 277 -3.64 16.94 18.81
C SER A 277 -2.86 15.67 18.40
N GLY A 278 -1.63 15.81 17.94
CA GLY A 278 -0.76 14.68 17.60
C GLY A 278 -0.10 14.79 16.24
N ARG A 279 0.61 13.75 15.82
CA ARG A 279 1.11 13.65 14.43
C ARG A 279 -0.06 13.33 13.51
N ALA A 280 0.16 13.35 12.22
CA ALA A 280 -0.87 13.08 11.23
C ALA A 280 -0.40 12.14 10.13
N ILE A 281 -1.36 11.46 9.51
CA ILE A 281 -1.15 10.69 8.28
C ILE A 281 -1.86 11.43 7.14
N CYS A 282 -1.07 11.88 6.17
CA CYS A 282 -1.62 12.46 4.96
C CYS A 282 -1.83 11.38 3.91
N GLU A 283 -2.92 11.45 3.16
CA GLU A 283 -3.10 10.75 1.90
C GLU A 283 -2.89 11.71 0.73
N VAL A 284 -2.34 11.22 -0.38
CA VAL A 284 -2.08 12.01 -1.59
C VAL A 284 -2.39 11.18 -2.82
N LYS A 285 -3.27 11.67 -3.69
CA LYS A 285 -3.59 10.99 -4.95
C LYS A 285 -2.42 11.07 -5.94
N ILE A 286 -1.95 9.91 -6.43
CA ILE A 286 -0.80 9.76 -7.35
C ILE A 286 -1.19 9.29 -8.76
#